data_AF-A0A7W8NDB2-F1
#
_entry.id   AF-A0A7W8NDB2-F1
#
_cell.length_a   1.000
_cell.length_b   1.000
_cell.length_c   1.000
_cell.angle_alpha   90.00
_cell.angle_beta   90.00
_cell.angle_gamma   90.00
#
_symmetry.space_group_name_H-M   'P 1'
#
loop_
_entity.id
_entity.type
_entity.pdbx_description
1 polymer ?
#
loop_
_entity_poly.entity_id
_entity_poly.type
_entity_poly.pdbx_seq_one_letter_code
_entity_poly.pdbx_strand_id
1 'polypeptide(L)'
;MKPTVDDLRQLLDLPEQIAAQERQINGMKSDKAKRARELEALEARHRIRISKEGGYTNAEDRKAALTIALEDDLKYAGITDRLDQLNGTIRAAEAQRDLLRRKRAGLQVQAGLHIVGRLDELVKDKDIVAAVGGKWLA
;
A
#
# COMPACT_ATOMS: atom_id res chain seq x y z
N MET A 1 17.51 13.72 -22.43
CA MET A 1 18.18 14.22 -21.21
C MET A 1 18.99 13.08 -20.61
N LYS A 2 20.24 13.32 -20.19
CA LYS A 2 21.09 12.29 -19.56
C LYS A 2 20.63 12.06 -18.12
N PRO A 3 20.48 10.81 -17.65
CA PRO A 3 20.19 10.51 -16.25
C PRO A 3 21.30 11.07 -15.36
N THR A 4 20.93 11.67 -14.25
CA THR A 4 21.90 12.14 -13.25
C THR A 4 22.39 10.96 -12.40
N VAL A 5 23.51 11.15 -11.70
CA VAL A 5 24.02 10.15 -10.75
C VAL A 5 23.00 9.89 -9.63
N ASP A 6 22.27 10.93 -9.22
CA ASP A 6 21.24 10.82 -8.20
C ASP A 6 20.01 10.05 -8.70
N ASP A 7 19.64 10.19 -9.97
CA ASP A 7 18.56 9.39 -10.58
C ASP A 7 18.90 7.89 -10.58
N LEU A 8 20.15 7.55 -10.87
CA LEU A 8 20.63 6.17 -10.86
C LEU A 8 20.68 5.58 -9.44
N ARG A 9 21.13 6.37 -8.45
CA ARG A 9 21.06 5.97 -7.03
C ARG A 9 19.63 5.75 -6.58
N GLN A 10 18.72 6.67 -6.91
CA GLN A 10 17.31 6.52 -6.58
C GLN A 10 16.69 5.26 -7.22
N LEU A 11 17.07 4.89 -8.44
CA LEU A 11 16.62 3.65 -9.07
C LEU A 11 17.04 2.39 -8.30
N LEU A 12 18.20 2.42 -7.63
CA LEU A 12 18.70 1.33 -6.79
C LEU A 12 18.00 1.29 -5.42
N ASP A 13 17.73 2.44 -4.82
CA ASP A 13 17.16 2.53 -3.47
C ASP A 13 15.63 2.36 -3.42
N LEU A 14 14.92 2.83 -4.47
CA LEU A 14 13.45 2.81 -4.53
C LEU A 14 12.83 1.42 -4.35
N PRO A 15 13.38 0.32 -4.93
CA PRO A 15 12.89 -1.04 -4.67
C PRO A 15 12.83 -1.40 -3.18
N GLU A 16 13.89 -1.10 -2.42
CA GLU A 16 13.93 -1.41 -0.98
C GLU A 16 12.94 -0.55 -0.19
N GLN A 17 12.82 0.73 -0.54
CA GLN A 17 11.84 1.64 0.08
C GLN A 17 10.39 1.18 -0.19
N ILE A 18 10.09 0.73 -1.41
CA ILE A 18 8.78 0.17 -1.77
C ILE A 18 8.53 -1.11 -0.96
N ALA A 19 9.50 -2.01 -0.88
CA ALA A 19 9.37 -3.27 -0.13
C ALA A 19 9.21 -3.04 1.39
N ALA A 20 9.86 -2.01 1.94
CA ALA A 20 9.68 -1.60 3.33
C ALA A 20 8.25 -1.08 3.58
N GLN A 21 7.74 -0.22 2.68
CA GLN A 21 6.37 0.29 2.74
C GLN A 21 5.34 -0.84 2.62
N GLU A 22 5.55 -1.81 1.74
CA GLU A 22 4.66 -2.97 1.59
C GLU A 22 4.61 -3.83 2.87
N ARG A 23 5.77 -4.08 3.50
CA ARG A 23 5.83 -4.78 4.79
C ARG A 23 5.07 -4.03 5.88
N GLN A 24 5.22 -2.71 5.94
CA GLN A 24 4.50 -1.86 6.90
C GLN A 24 2.99 -1.91 6.66
N ILE A 25 2.53 -1.76 5.41
CA ILE A 25 1.11 -1.85 5.03
C ILE A 25 0.53 -3.20 5.42
N ASN A 26 1.24 -4.29 5.13
CA ASN A 26 0.79 -5.64 5.46
C ASN A 26 0.71 -5.85 6.98
N GLY A 27 1.68 -5.33 7.74
CA GLY A 27 1.63 -5.32 9.20
C GLY A 27 0.40 -4.59 9.74
N MET A 28 0.11 -3.39 9.23
CA MET A 28 -1.08 -2.62 9.62
C MET A 28 -2.39 -3.31 9.23
N LYS A 29 -2.46 -3.95 8.05
CA LYS A 29 -3.63 -4.73 7.62
C LYS A 29 -3.87 -5.94 8.53
N SER A 30 -2.81 -6.60 8.97
CA SER A 30 -2.89 -7.70 9.94
C SER A 30 -3.40 -7.23 11.30
N ASP A 31 -2.85 -6.12 11.83
CA ASP A 31 -3.33 -5.54 13.09
C ASP A 31 -4.79 -5.11 12.99
N LYS A 32 -5.17 -4.45 11.89
CA LYS A 32 -6.58 -4.11 11.60
C LYS A 32 -7.48 -5.34 11.62
N ALA A 33 -7.08 -6.44 10.98
CA ALA A 33 -7.85 -7.68 10.97
C ALA A 33 -8.00 -8.27 12.39
N LYS A 34 -6.95 -8.21 13.21
CA LYS A 34 -7.01 -8.64 14.61
C LYS A 34 -8.00 -7.80 15.40
N ARG A 35 -7.94 -6.47 15.28
CA ARG A 35 -8.85 -5.54 15.97
C ARG A 35 -10.30 -5.69 15.52
N ALA A 36 -10.54 -5.94 14.24
CA ALA A 36 -11.89 -6.21 13.73
C ALA A 36 -12.50 -7.47 14.39
N ARG A 37 -11.73 -8.55 14.52
CA ARG A 37 -12.18 -9.76 15.24
C ARG A 37 -12.43 -9.51 16.72
N GLU A 38 -11.61 -8.68 17.37
CA GLU A 38 -11.83 -8.28 18.77
C GLU A 38 -13.14 -7.49 18.92
N LEU A 39 -13.46 -6.61 17.97
CA LEU A 39 -14.70 -5.85 17.91
C LEU A 39 -15.93 -6.78 17.73
N GLU A 40 -15.86 -7.69 16.77
CA GLU A 40 -16.91 -8.69 16.51
C GLU A 40 -17.17 -9.57 17.74
N ALA A 41 -16.10 -9.97 18.44
CA ALA A 41 -16.22 -10.75 19.67
C ALA A 41 -16.88 -9.98 20.82
N LEU A 42 -16.63 -8.66 20.92
CA LEU A 42 -17.31 -7.80 21.90
C LEU A 42 -18.80 -7.66 21.55
N GLU A 43 -19.11 -7.38 20.29
CA GLU A 43 -20.49 -7.29 19.83
C GLU A 43 -21.27 -8.59 20.09
N ALA A 44 -20.65 -9.75 19.82
CA ALA A 44 -21.24 -11.05 20.11
C ALA A 44 -21.51 -11.24 21.61
N ARG A 45 -20.61 -10.80 22.49
CA ARG A 45 -20.81 -10.86 23.95
C ARG A 45 -22.01 -10.01 24.40
N HIS A 46 -22.14 -8.79 23.87
CA HIS A 46 -23.27 -7.93 24.16
C HIS A 46 -24.59 -8.51 23.66
N ARG A 47 -24.61 -9.07 22.44
CA ARG A 47 -25.79 -9.80 21.92
C ARG A 47 -26.22 -10.94 22.83
N ILE A 48 -25.26 -11.75 23.31
CA ILE A 48 -25.54 -12.85 24.23
C ILE A 48 -26.08 -12.32 25.57
N ARG A 49 -25.50 -11.24 26.11
CA ARG A 49 -25.96 -10.63 27.36
C ARG A 49 -27.40 -10.14 27.24
N ILE A 50 -27.71 -9.37 26.21
CA ILE A 50 -29.05 -8.82 25.93
C ILE A 50 -30.07 -9.95 25.75
N SER A 51 -29.69 -11.04 25.08
CA SER A 51 -30.55 -12.21 24.94
C SER A 51 -30.83 -12.92 26.27
N LYS A 52 -29.96 -12.78 27.28
CA LYS A 52 -30.09 -13.44 28.59
C LYS A 52 -30.81 -12.59 29.63
N GLU A 53 -30.69 -11.26 29.56
CA GLU A 53 -31.28 -10.34 30.55
C GLU A 53 -32.82 -10.38 30.57
N GLY A 54 -33.46 -10.84 29.48
CA GLY A 54 -34.92 -10.89 29.37
C GLY A 54 -35.53 -9.49 29.26
N GLY A 55 -36.74 -9.38 28.71
CA GLY A 55 -37.45 -8.09 28.59
C GLY A 55 -37.43 -7.43 27.21
N TYR A 56 -36.66 -7.96 26.25
CA TYR A 56 -36.70 -7.50 24.86
C TYR A 56 -37.63 -8.39 24.02
N THR A 57 -38.86 -7.90 23.82
CA THR A 57 -39.98 -8.69 23.28
C THR A 57 -39.88 -8.96 21.79
N ASN A 58 -39.28 -8.05 21.02
CA ASN A 58 -39.12 -8.20 19.58
C ASN A 58 -37.65 -8.04 19.15
N ALA A 59 -37.38 -8.26 17.85
CA ALA A 59 -36.02 -8.17 17.31
C ALA A 59 -35.47 -6.73 17.23
N GLU A 60 -36.36 -5.74 17.11
CA GLU A 60 -35.99 -4.33 17.05
C GLU A 60 -35.54 -3.82 18.42
N ASP A 61 -36.24 -4.20 19.50
CA ASP A 61 -35.87 -3.89 20.88
C ASP A 61 -34.46 -4.41 21.20
N ARG A 62 -34.17 -5.65 20.78
CA ARG A 62 -32.83 -6.27 20.97
C ARG A 62 -31.74 -5.53 20.19
N LYS A 63 -32.07 -5.02 19.00
CA LYS A 63 -31.13 -4.26 18.17
C LYS A 63 -30.86 -2.89 18.78
N ALA A 64 -31.90 -2.19 19.24
CA ALA A 64 -31.77 -0.91 19.93
C ALA A 64 -30.95 -1.04 21.22
N ALA A 65 -31.24 -2.07 22.03
CA ALA A 65 -30.47 -2.38 23.23
C ALA A 65 -29.00 -2.69 22.93
N LEU A 66 -28.73 -3.37 21.80
CA LEU A 66 -27.36 -3.64 21.37
C LEU A 66 -26.63 -2.35 21.01
N THR A 67 -27.26 -1.45 20.27
CA THR A 67 -26.66 -0.15 19.93
C THR A 67 -26.28 0.63 21.19
N ILE A 68 -27.20 0.78 22.13
CA ILE A 68 -26.95 1.49 23.39
C ILE A 68 -25.80 0.83 24.17
N ALA A 69 -25.83 -0.49 24.31
CA ALA A 69 -24.81 -1.23 25.03
C ALA A 69 -23.40 -1.13 24.41
N LEU A 70 -23.30 -0.93 23.10
CA LEU A 70 -22.03 -0.73 22.41
C LEU A 70 -21.55 0.72 22.49
N GLU A 71 -22.45 1.69 22.47
CA GLU A 71 -22.14 3.11 22.66
C GLU A 71 -21.58 3.38 24.06
N ASP A 72 -22.10 2.70 25.08
CA ASP A 72 -21.64 2.82 26.47
C ASP A 72 -20.35 2.01 26.77
N ASP A 73 -19.93 1.11 25.87
CA ASP A 73 -18.73 0.28 26.06
C ASP A 73 -17.46 1.02 25.61
N LEU A 74 -16.73 1.56 26.59
CA LEU A 74 -15.44 2.24 26.37
C LEU A 74 -14.42 1.39 25.58
N LYS A 75 -14.46 0.07 25.72
CA LYS A 75 -13.56 -0.83 24.99
C LYS A 75 -14.00 -0.97 23.53
N TYR A 76 -15.31 -1.01 23.27
CA TYR A 76 -15.84 -1.00 21.91
C TYR A 76 -15.45 0.30 21.19
N ALA A 77 -15.73 1.45 21.81
CA ALA A 77 -15.36 2.77 21.30
C ALA A 77 -13.84 2.91 21.04
N GLY A 78 -12.99 2.46 21.97
CA GLY A 78 -11.55 2.50 21.79
C GLY A 78 -11.04 1.64 20.62
N ILE A 79 -11.70 0.51 20.34
CA ILE A 79 -11.34 -0.36 19.20
C ILE A 79 -11.84 0.24 17.89
N THR A 80 -13.03 0.84 17.84
CA THR A 80 -13.54 1.52 16.64
C THR A 80 -12.64 2.69 16.25
N ASP A 81 -12.27 3.55 17.22
CA ASP A 81 -11.37 4.68 16.97
C ASP A 81 -10.01 4.20 16.44
N ARG A 82 -9.49 3.10 17.00
CA ARG A 82 -8.23 2.52 16.54
C ARG A 82 -8.34 1.96 15.12
N LEU A 83 -9.46 1.34 14.77
CA LEU A 83 -9.72 0.86 13.40
C LEU A 83 -9.77 2.01 12.40
N ASP A 84 -10.36 3.13 12.78
CA ASP A 84 -10.42 4.34 11.94
C ASP A 84 -9.06 4.99 11.76
N GLN A 85 -8.26 5.06 12.82
CA GLN A 85 -6.85 5.47 12.72
C GLN A 85 -6.07 4.56 11.76
N LEU A 86 -6.20 3.24 11.92
CA LEU A 86 -5.53 2.27 11.05
C LEU A 86 -5.98 2.40 9.59
N ASN A 87 -7.26 2.69 9.34
CA ASN A 87 -7.76 2.97 8.00
C ASN A 87 -7.09 4.20 7.38
N GLY A 88 -7.00 5.29 8.15
CA GLY A 88 -6.33 6.52 7.71
C GLY A 88 -4.86 6.28 7.39
N THR A 89 -4.13 5.60 8.28
CA THR A 89 -2.69 5.34 8.10
C THR A 89 -2.42 4.37 6.95
N ILE A 90 -3.25 3.33 6.76
CA ILE A 90 -3.11 2.41 5.63
C ILE A 90 -3.28 3.16 4.30
N ARG A 91 -4.31 4.00 4.19
CA ARG A 91 -4.54 4.80 2.96
C ARG A 91 -3.37 5.73 2.67
N ALA A 92 -2.83 6.41 3.69
CA ALA A 92 -1.67 7.28 3.54
C ALA A 92 -0.42 6.52 3.08
N ALA A 93 -0.14 5.36 3.70
CA ALA A 93 0.99 4.52 3.32
C ALA A 93 0.84 3.93 1.91
N GLU A 94 -0.37 3.54 1.50
CA GLU A 94 -0.65 3.07 0.14
C GLU A 94 -0.41 4.18 -0.89
N ALA A 95 -0.84 5.41 -0.61
CA ALA A 95 -0.57 6.57 -1.47
C ALA A 95 0.95 6.85 -1.59
N GLN A 96 1.69 6.74 -0.49
CA GLN A 96 3.14 6.91 -0.49
C GLN A 96 3.84 5.81 -1.31
N ARG A 97 3.43 4.54 -1.15
CA ARG A 97 3.94 3.42 -1.96
C ARG A 97 3.69 3.67 -3.45
N ASP A 98 2.50 4.10 -3.81
CA ASP A 98 2.13 4.34 -5.20
C ASP A 98 2.93 5.52 -5.80
N LEU A 99 3.20 6.56 -5.02
CA LEU A 99 4.11 7.64 -5.41
C LEU A 99 5.52 7.11 -5.69
N LEU A 100 6.08 6.27 -4.81
CA LEU A 100 7.41 5.67 -5.01
C LEU A 100 7.46 4.79 -6.27
N ARG A 101 6.41 4.00 -6.52
CA ARG A 101 6.27 3.17 -7.72
C ARG A 101 6.22 4.02 -8.99
N ARG A 102 5.44 5.11 -9.00
CA ARG A 102 5.38 6.06 -10.12
C ARG A 102 6.73 6.74 -10.34
N LYS A 103 7.39 7.16 -9.27
CA LYS A 103 8.73 7.77 -9.34
C LYS A 103 9.74 6.82 -9.98
N ARG A 104 9.76 5.56 -9.54
CA ARG A 104 10.63 4.52 -10.12
C ARG A 104 10.33 4.32 -11.61
N ALA A 105 9.07 4.19 -12.00
CA ALA A 105 8.69 4.02 -13.39
C ALA A 105 9.11 5.22 -14.26
N GLY A 106 8.92 6.45 -13.76
CA GLY A 106 9.36 7.67 -14.43
C GLY A 106 10.87 7.69 -14.68
N LEU A 107 11.66 7.36 -13.66
CA LEU A 107 13.12 7.26 -13.78
C LEU A 107 13.56 6.17 -14.77
N GLN A 108 12.89 5.01 -14.77
CA GLN A 108 13.18 3.92 -15.70
C GLN A 108 12.91 4.33 -17.16
N VAL A 109 11.79 5.01 -17.42
CA VAL A 109 11.44 5.51 -18.76
C VAL A 109 12.47 6.55 -19.22
N GLN A 110 12.85 7.49 -18.36
CA GLN A 110 13.86 8.50 -18.70
C GLN A 110 15.22 7.87 -19.01
N ALA A 111 15.65 6.89 -18.21
CA ALA A 111 16.88 6.15 -18.46
C ALA A 111 16.82 5.37 -19.78
N GLY A 112 15.72 4.67 -20.05
CA GLY A 112 15.50 3.95 -21.30
C GLY A 112 15.55 4.85 -22.53
N LEU A 113 14.86 6.00 -22.49
CA LEU A 113 14.89 6.99 -23.58
C LEU A 113 16.31 7.52 -23.83
N HIS A 114 17.09 7.75 -22.78
CA HIS A 114 18.48 8.19 -22.95
C HIS A 114 19.35 7.12 -23.62
N ILE A 115 19.21 5.85 -23.21
CA ILE A 115 19.94 4.72 -23.82
C ILE A 115 19.60 4.60 -25.30
N VAL A 116 18.31 4.63 -25.64
CA VAL A 116 17.85 4.56 -27.04
C VAL A 116 18.40 5.72 -27.87
N GLY A 117 18.35 6.95 -27.34
CA GLY A 117 18.92 8.12 -28.04
C GLY A 117 20.42 7.98 -28.29
N ARG A 118 21.17 7.44 -27.32
CA ARG A 118 22.62 7.23 -27.47
C ARG A 118 22.95 6.10 -28.44
N LEU A 119 22.12 5.05 -28.50
CA LEU A 119 22.25 3.99 -29.50
C LEU A 119 21.96 4.52 -30.92
N ASP A 120 20.94 5.37 -31.08
CA ASP A 120 20.63 6.01 -32.37
C ASP A 120 21.76 6.92 -32.85
N GLU A 121 22.39 7.68 -31.95
CA GLU A 121 23.61 8.45 -32.24
C GLU A 121 24.76 7.56 -32.70
N LEU A 122 25.01 6.43 -32.01
CA LEU A 122 26.07 5.47 -32.37
C LEU A 122 25.83 4.77 -33.71
N VAL A 123 24.57 4.50 -34.07
CA VAL A 123 24.21 3.90 -35.38
C VAL A 123 24.36 4.90 -36.52
N LYS A 124 24.13 6.20 -36.26
CA LYS A 124 24.35 7.27 -37.24
C LYS A 124 25.83 7.54 -37.49
N ASP A 125 26.70 7.11 -36.58
CA ASP A 125 28.15 7.22 -36.70
C ASP A 125 28.68 6.18 -37.71
N LYS A 126 28.84 6.63 -38.96
CA LYS A 126 29.16 5.77 -40.12
C LYS A 126 30.47 4.98 -39.94
N ASP A 127 31.41 5.49 -39.17
CA ASP A 127 32.71 4.85 -38.90
C ASP A 127 32.58 3.63 -37.98
N ILE A 128 31.63 3.63 -37.04
CA ILE A 128 31.36 2.48 -36.16
C ILE A 128 30.63 1.38 -36.94
N VAL A 129 29.66 1.76 -37.77
CA VAL A 129 28.93 0.81 -38.64
C VAL A 129 29.88 0.14 -39.64
N ALA A 130 30.83 0.88 -40.22
CA ALA A 130 31.86 0.33 -41.10
C ALA A 130 32.84 -0.59 -40.34
N ALA A 131 33.26 -0.22 -39.13
CA ALA A 131 34.17 -1.02 -38.30
C ALA A 131 33.55 -2.33 -37.78
N VAL A 132 32.24 -2.34 -37.46
CA VAL A 132 31.52 -3.54 -37.02
C VAL A 132 31.11 -4.40 -38.21
N GLY A 133 30.60 -3.81 -39.29
CA GLY A 133 30.22 -4.52 -40.51
C GLY A 133 31.41 -5.20 -41.21
N GLY A 134 32.60 -4.58 -41.15
CA GLY A 134 33.83 -5.16 -41.68
C GLY A 134 34.35 -6.39 -40.92
N LYS A 135 33.94 -6.61 -39.66
CA LYS A 135 34.32 -7.79 -38.86
C LYS A 135 33.29 -8.93 -38.89
N TRP A 136 32.09 -8.69 -39.40
CA TRP A 136 31.06 -9.72 -39.58
C TRP A 136 31.11 -10.38 -40.98
N LEU A 137 31.81 -9.75 -41.93
CA LEU A 137 31.97 -10.22 -43.31
C LEU A 137 33.40 -10.71 -43.64
N ALA A 138 34.27 -10.81 -42.64
CA ALA A 138 35.61 -11.39 -42.73
C ALA A 138 35.67 -12.68 -41.90
#